data_AF-A0A945I5G2-F1
#
_entry.id   AF-A0A945I5G2-F1
#
_cell.length_a   1.000
_cell.length_b   1.000
_cell.length_c   1.000
_cell.angle_alpha   90.00
_cell.angle_beta   90.00
_cell.angle_gamma   90.00
#
_symmetry.space_group_name_H-M   'P 1'
#
loop_
_entity.id
_entity.type
_entity.pdbx_description
1 polymer ?
#
loop_
_entity_poly.entity_id
_entity_poly.type
_entity_poly.pdbx_seq_one_letter_code
_entity_poly.pdbx_strand_id
1 'polypeptide(L)' 'MRRRRTIKDDGPDPIDKYVGSRVRARRVGLRISQTKLGEAIGVTFQQVQKYENGTNRIG' A
#
# COMPACT_ATOMS: atom_id res chain seq x y z
N MET A 1 -25.11 15.20 21.38
CA MET A 1 -25.07 13.81 20.88
C MET A 1 -23.99 13.70 19.80
N ARG A 2 -22.75 13.30 20.15
CA ARG A 2 -21.65 13.18 19.17
C ARG A 2 -21.61 11.75 18.62
N ARG A 3 -21.55 11.63 17.29
CA ARG A 3 -21.71 10.41 16.48
C ARG A 3 -20.96 9.20 17.06
N ARG A 4 -21.67 8.08 17.10
CA ARG A 4 -21.17 6.72 17.37
C ARG A 4 -19.98 6.44 16.43
N ARG A 5 -18.77 6.42 16.99
CA ARG A 5 -17.55 6.01 16.29
C ARG A 5 -17.65 4.48 16.15
N THR A 6 -18.12 3.99 15.00
CA THR A 6 -18.00 2.57 14.68
C THR A 6 -16.52 2.23 14.65
N ILE A 7 -16.11 1.26 15.46
CA ILE A 7 -14.75 0.71 15.43
C ILE A 7 -14.54 0.23 13.99
N LYS A 8 -13.73 0.95 13.21
CA LYS A 8 -13.22 0.41 11.95
C LYS A 8 -12.30 -0.72 12.35
N ASP A 9 -12.45 -1.89 11.72
CA ASP A 9 -11.48 -2.99 11.81
C ASP A 9 -10.06 -2.39 11.81
N ASP A 10 -9.29 -2.67 12.88
CA ASP A 10 -7.94 -2.13 13.08
C ASP A 10 -6.90 -2.68 12.06
N GLY A 11 -7.38 -3.39 11.04
CA GLY A 11 -6.60 -4.03 9.99
C GLY A 11 -6.64 -3.26 8.66
N PRO A 12 -5.60 -3.40 7.81
CA PRO A 12 -5.64 -2.90 6.45
C PRO A 12 -6.80 -3.52 5.67
N ASP A 13 -7.50 -2.72 4.86
CA ASP A 13 -8.60 -3.16 4.01
C ASP A 13 -8.16 -4.37 3.17
N PRO A 14 -8.96 -5.46 3.09
CA PRO A 14 -8.63 -6.63 2.30
C PRO A 14 -8.28 -6.32 0.84
N ILE A 15 -8.92 -5.30 0.25
CA ILE A 15 -8.62 -4.82 -1.11
C ILE A 15 -7.23 -4.20 -1.15
N ASP A 16 -6.91 -3.32 -0.19
CA ASP A 16 -5.61 -2.65 -0.13
C ASP A 16 -4.47 -3.67 0.10
N LYS A 17 -4.70 -4.72 0.90
CA LYS A 17 -3.75 -5.86 1.02
C LYS A 17 -3.57 -6.62 -0.28
N TYR A 18 -4.68 -6.95 -0.96
CA TYR A 18 -4.62 -7.67 -2.22
C TYR A 18 -3.84 -6.87 -3.26
N VAL A 19 -4.19 -5.60 -3.46
CA VAL A 19 -3.50 -4.70 -4.39
C VAL A 19 -2.03 -4.55 -4.02
N GLY A 20 -1.71 -4.31 -2.74
CA GLY A 20 -0.33 -4.22 -2.25
C GLY A 20 0.52 -5.46 -2.55
N SER A 21 -0.07 -6.65 -2.39
CA SER A 21 0.60 -7.92 -2.74
C SER A 21 0.94 -8.01 -4.23
N ARG A 22 0.08 -7.49 -5.11
CA ARG A 22 0.29 -7.48 -6.56
C ARG A 22 1.38 -6.48 -6.96
N VAL A 23 1.39 -5.30 -6.32
CA VAL A 23 2.48 -4.31 -6.50
C VAL A 23 3.82 -4.93 -6.14
N ARG A 24 3.91 -5.58 -4.97
CA ARG A 24 5.12 -6.26 -4.52
C ARG A 24 5.56 -7.36 -5.49
N ALA A 25 4.64 -8.23 -5.88
CA ALA A 25 4.93 -9.33 -6.80
C ALA A 25 5.48 -8.81 -8.15
N ARG A 26 4.87 -7.74 -8.70
CA ARG A 26 5.36 -7.12 -9.94
C ARG A 26 6.74 -6.52 -9.76
N ARG A 27 6.97 -5.78 -8.67
CA ARG A 27 8.27 -5.17 -8.38
C ARG A 27 9.39 -6.22 -8.28
N VAL A 28 9.13 -7.30 -7.54
CA VAL A 28 10.08 -8.41 -7.38
C VAL A 28 10.31 -9.13 -8.72
N GLY A 29 9.26 -9.35 -9.51
CA GLY A 29 9.38 -9.93 -10.85
C GLY A 29 10.23 -9.08 -11.81
N LEU A 30 10.21 -7.76 -11.64
CA LEU A 30 11.08 -6.83 -12.36
C LEU A 30 12.48 -6.69 -11.74
N ARG A 31 12.75 -7.33 -10.60
CA ARG A 31 14.01 -7.25 -9.83
C ARG A 31 14.44 -5.83 -9.47
N ILE A 32 13.48 -4.95 -9.20
CA ILE A 32 13.75 -3.56 -8.80
C ILE A 32 13.50 -3.32 -7.31
N SER A 33 14.20 -2.35 -6.72
CA SER A 33 14.00 -1.94 -5.32
C SER A 33 12.73 -1.11 -5.15
N GLN A 34 12.25 -0.96 -3.91
CA GLN A 34 11.11 -0.09 -3.61
C GLN A 34 11.42 1.38 -3.96
N THR A 35 12.66 1.82 -3.71
CA THR A 35 13.15 3.15 -4.14
C THR A 35 13.03 3.32 -5.65
N LYS A 36 13.49 2.32 -6.42
CA LYS A 36 13.43 2.40 -7.89
C LYS A 36 12.01 2.42 -8.43
N LEU A 37 11.10 1.66 -7.82
CA LEU A 37 9.68 1.73 -8.14
C LEU A 37 9.09 3.10 -7.80
N GLY A 38 9.43 3.65 -6.63
CA GLY A 38 8.98 4.97 -6.19
C GLY A 38 9.40 6.07 -7.15
N GLU A 39 10.67 6.11 -7.52
CA GLU A 39 11.21 7.02 -8.55
C GLU A 39 10.44 6.91 -9.87
N ALA A 40 10.13 5.68 -10.31
CA ALA A 40 9.45 5.44 -11.59
C ALA A 40 7.99 5.91 -11.62
N ILE A 41 7.32 5.99 -10.46
CA ILE A 41 5.90 6.37 -10.36
C ILE A 41 5.70 7.69 -9.60
N GLY A 42 6.77 8.42 -9.29
CA GLY A 42 6.71 9.73 -8.65
C GLY A 42 6.30 9.72 -7.18
N VAL A 43 6.61 8.64 -6.43
CA VAL A 43 6.33 8.54 -4.98
C VAL A 43 7.57 8.15 -4.19
N THR A 44 7.55 8.40 -2.88
CA THR A 44 8.68 8.06 -2.00
C THR A 44 8.78 6.55 -1.75
N PHE A 45 9.96 6.05 -1.35
CA PHE A 45 10.13 4.63 -1.00
C PHE A 45 9.19 4.22 0.14
N GLN A 46 9.00 5.11 1.13
CA GLN A 46 8.11 4.87 2.27
C GLN A 46 6.66 4.73 1.80
N GLN A 47 6.26 5.46 0.77
CA GLN A 47 4.92 5.34 0.20
C GLN A 47 4.75 4.00 -0.51
N VAL A 48 5.74 3.57 -1.30
CA VAL A 48 5.76 2.22 -1.90
C VAL A 48 5.64 1.14 -0.82
N GLN A 49 6.38 1.28 0.29
CA GLN A 49 6.30 0.33 1.41
C GLN A 49 4.89 0.28 2.01
N LYS A 50 4.22 1.42 2.17
CA LYS A 50 2.84 1.46 2.68
C LYS A 50 1.84 0.84 1.70
N TYR A 51 2.03 1.05 0.40
CA TYR A 51 1.24 0.38 -0.64
C TYR A 51 1.44 -1.13 -0.62
N GLU A 52 2.68 -1.61 -0.59
CA GLU A 52 2.97 -3.05 -0.56
C GLU A 52 2.42 -3.73 0.70
N ASN A 53 2.35 -3.02 1.82
CA ASN A 53 1.78 -3.51 3.07
C ASN A 53 0.25 -3.34 3.17
N GLY A 54 -0.38 -2.68 2.19
CA GLY A 54 -1.80 -2.34 2.18
C GLY A 54 -2.22 -1.33 3.24
N THR A 55 -1.27 -0.70 3.95
CA THR A 55 -1.59 0.26 5.02
C THR A 55 -2.03 1.62 4.49
N ASN A 56 -1.72 1.91 3.23
CA ASN A 56 -2.26 3.04 2.47
C ASN A 56 -3.00 2.54 1.23
N ARG A 57 -4.14 3.18 0.94
CA ARG A 57 -4.84 2.99 -0.33
C ARG A 57 -4.05 3.58 -1.50
N ILE A 58 -4.02 2.85 -2.60
CA ILE A 58 -3.57 3.35 -3.90
C ILE A 58 -4.76 4.07 -4.55
N GLY A 59 -4.53 5.28 -5.05
CA GLY A 59 -5.53 6.14 -5.69
C GLY A 59 -4.89 7.19 -6.56
#